data_AF-A0A519KJQ7-F1
#
_entry.id   AF-A0A519KJQ7-F1
#
_cell.length_a   1.000
_cell.length_b   1.000
_cell.length_c   1.000
_cell.angle_alpha   90.00
_cell.angle_beta   90.00
_cell.angle_gamma   90.00
#
_symmetry.space_group_name_H-M   'P 1'
#
loop_
_entity.id
_entity.type
_entity.pdbx_description
1 polymer ?
#
loop_
_entity_poly.entity_id
_entity_poly.type
_entity_poly.pdbx_seq_one_letter_code
_entity_poly.pdbx_strand_id
1 'polypeptide(L)' 'VKSGPRVINDETRARMKTILEEIQSGQFAREWISENDAGKPQYDAWVKEDSEQPIEKTGAKLRERMAWLQTPKSEAA' A
#
# COMPACT_ATOMS: atom_id res chain seq x y z
N VAL A 1 -0.25 15.14 19.85
CA VAL A 1 1.17 14.72 20.00
C VAL A 1 1.34 13.41 20.79
N LYS A 2 0.60 13.18 21.90
CA LYS A 2 0.75 11.96 22.73
C LYS A 2 0.33 10.63 22.06
N SER A 3 -0.51 10.66 21.03
CA SER A 3 -1.03 9.42 20.41
C SER A 3 -0.12 8.79 19.37
N GLY A 4 0.77 9.57 18.73
CA GLY A 4 1.66 9.06 17.68
C GLY A 4 2.53 7.90 18.14
N PRO A 5 3.28 8.04 19.26
CA PRO A 5 4.09 6.95 19.81
C PRO A 5 3.31 5.74 20.30
N ARG A 6 1.99 5.86 20.54
CA ARG A 6 1.12 4.72 20.89
C ARG A 6 0.88 3.79 19.71
N VAL A 7 0.92 4.32 18.49
CA VAL A 7 0.72 3.56 17.24
C VAL A 7 2.07 3.19 16.62
N ILE A 8 2.97 4.18 16.52
CA ILE A 8 4.35 3.99 16.03
C ILE A 8 5.29 3.83 17.22
N ASN A 9 5.19 2.66 17.84
CA ASN A 9 5.98 2.25 19.00
C ASN A 9 7.24 1.46 18.59
N ASP A 10 7.94 0.91 19.58
CA ASP A 10 9.19 0.17 19.34
C ASP A 10 8.97 -1.18 18.65
N GLU A 11 7.81 -1.80 18.84
CA GLU A 11 7.40 -3.00 18.12
C GLU A 11 7.21 -2.72 16.62
N THR A 12 6.56 -1.60 16.27
CA THR A 12 6.44 -1.15 14.88
C THR A 12 7.81 -0.89 14.26
N ARG A 13 8.75 -0.28 15.01
CA ARG A 13 10.14 -0.09 14.56
C ARG A 13 10.88 -1.42 14.39
N ALA A 14 10.68 -2.38 15.27
CA ALA A 14 11.28 -3.71 15.16
C ALA A 14 10.80 -4.44 13.90
N ARG A 15 9.49 -4.43 13.63
CA ARG A 15 8.90 -4.98 12.39
C ARG A 15 9.50 -4.32 11.13
N MET A 16 9.62 -3.00 11.12
CA MET A 16 10.25 -2.28 10.00
C MET A 16 11.70 -2.71 9.77
N LYS A 17 12.46 -2.97 10.84
CA LYS A 17 13.84 -3.46 10.73
C LYS A 17 13.90 -4.88 10.16
N THR A 18 13.02 -5.78 10.60
CA THR A 18 12.92 -7.13 10.03
C THR A 18 12.62 -7.11 8.54
N ILE A 19 11.64 -6.29 8.11
CA ILE A 19 11.33 -6.12 6.67
C ILE A 19 12.56 -5.62 5.90
N LEU A 20 13.34 -4.68 6.47
CA LEU A 20 14.57 -4.21 5.85
C LEU A 20 15.62 -5.33 5.71
N GLU A 21 15.77 -6.19 6.72
CA GLU A 21 16.68 -7.34 6.70
C GLU A 21 16.25 -8.37 5.63
N GLU A 22 14.95 -8.61 5.46
CA GLU A 22 14.38 -9.48 4.42
C GLU A 22 14.63 -8.92 3.00
N ILE A 23 14.57 -7.59 2.85
CA ILE A 23 14.92 -6.91 1.59
C ILE A 23 16.43 -7.04 1.32
N GLN A 24 17.28 -6.72 2.30
CA GLN A 24 18.74 -6.71 2.14
C GLN A 24 19.33 -8.12 1.93
N SER A 25 18.73 -9.14 2.55
CA SER A 25 19.09 -10.55 2.32
C SER A 25 18.59 -11.10 0.97
N GLY A 26 17.79 -10.31 0.24
CA GLY A 26 17.15 -10.69 -1.01
C GLY A 26 16.03 -11.72 -0.85
N GLN A 27 15.59 -12.02 0.37
CA GLN A 27 14.46 -12.93 0.62
C GLN A 27 13.20 -12.40 -0.06
N PHE A 28 12.87 -11.13 0.19
CA PHE A 28 11.72 -10.48 -0.44
C PHE A 28 11.78 -10.56 -1.98
N ALA A 29 12.96 -10.34 -2.57
CA ALA A 29 13.14 -10.41 -4.01
C ALA A 29 12.90 -11.83 -4.57
N ARG A 30 13.40 -12.87 -3.87
CA ARG A 30 13.17 -14.27 -4.27
C ARG A 30 11.69 -14.65 -4.19
N GLU A 31 11.01 -14.25 -3.11
CA GLU A 31 9.57 -14.48 -2.92
C GLU A 31 8.77 -13.79 -4.02
N TRP A 32 9.07 -12.52 -4.31
CA TRP A 32 8.38 -11.78 -5.36
C TRP A 32 8.59 -12.36 -6.76
N ILE A 33 9.82 -12.77 -7.11
CA ILE A 33 10.11 -13.41 -8.39
C ILE A 33 9.31 -14.72 -8.52
N SER A 34 9.34 -15.57 -7.48
CA SER A 34 8.60 -16.83 -7.48
C SER A 34 7.08 -16.63 -7.63
N GLU A 35 6.52 -15.66 -6.91
CA GLU A 35 5.10 -15.29 -7.00
C GLU A 35 4.75 -14.76 -8.40
N ASN A 36 5.60 -13.91 -8.97
CA ASN A 36 5.43 -13.38 -10.31
C ASN A 36 5.46 -14.48 -11.37
N ASP A 37 6.41 -15.40 -11.29
CA ASP A 37 6.57 -16.51 -12.23
C ASP A 37 5.39 -17.49 -12.13
N ALA A 38 4.78 -17.61 -10.94
CA ALA A 38 3.54 -18.35 -10.72
C ALA A 38 2.28 -17.61 -11.21
N GLY A 39 2.41 -16.40 -11.76
CA GLY A 39 1.28 -15.62 -12.28
C GLY A 39 0.59 -14.72 -11.26
N LYS A 40 1.24 -14.38 -10.14
CA LYS A 40 0.77 -13.43 -9.12
C LYS A 40 -0.54 -13.78 -8.37
N PRO A 41 -0.87 -15.05 -8.09
CA PRO A 41 -2.16 -15.41 -7.48
C PRO A 41 -2.45 -14.73 -6.13
N GLN A 42 -1.46 -14.59 -5.26
CA GLN A 42 -1.63 -13.91 -3.95
C GLN A 42 -1.74 -12.41 -4.12
N TYR A 43 -0.91 -11.82 -4.98
CA TYR A 43 -0.98 -10.38 -5.24
C TYR A 43 -2.34 -9.99 -5.82
N ASP A 44 -2.85 -10.74 -6.80
CA ASP A 44 -4.16 -10.48 -7.39
C ASP A 44 -5.30 -10.65 -6.36
N ALA A 45 -5.16 -11.62 -5.45
CA ALA A 45 -6.10 -11.79 -4.34
C ALA A 45 -6.11 -10.57 -3.39
N TRP A 46 -4.93 -10.06 -3.00
CA TRP A 46 -4.81 -8.85 -2.18
C TRP A 46 -5.38 -7.62 -2.88
N VAL A 47 -5.05 -7.41 -4.15
CA VAL A 47 -5.59 -6.29 -4.94
C VAL A 47 -7.12 -6.35 -5.01
N LYS A 48 -7.68 -7.55 -5.22
CA LYS A 48 -9.13 -7.74 -5.22
C LYS A 48 -9.73 -7.40 -3.86
N GLU A 49 -9.19 -7.95 -2.78
CA GLU A 49 -9.65 -7.69 -1.41
C GLU A 49 -9.61 -6.20 -1.07
N ASP A 50 -8.48 -5.53 -1.36
CA ASP A 50 -8.31 -4.11 -1.14
C ASP A 50 -9.31 -3.28 -1.94
N SER A 51 -9.56 -3.63 -3.20
CA SER A 51 -10.53 -2.91 -4.05
C SER A 51 -11.98 -3.01 -3.55
N GLU A 52 -12.30 -4.08 -2.80
CA GLU A 52 -13.65 -4.33 -2.28
C GLU A 52 -13.93 -3.57 -0.97
N GLN A 53 -12.89 -3.02 -0.33
CA GLN A 53 -12.99 -2.34 0.96
C GLN A 53 -13.95 -1.12 0.90
N PRO A 54 -14.71 -0.85 1.99
CA PRO A 54 -15.66 0.27 2.03
C PRO A 54 -15.02 1.65 1.80
N ILE A 55 -13.73 1.80 2.14
CA ILE A 55 -12.98 3.04 1.96
C ILE A 55 -12.87 3.42 0.48
N GLU A 56 -12.74 2.45 -0.42
CA GLU A 56 -12.65 2.68 -1.87
C GLU A 56 -13.97 3.18 -2.43
N LYS A 57 -15.08 2.50 -2.09
CA LYS A 57 -16.44 2.89 -2.53
C LYS A 57 -16.83 4.28 -2.02
N THR A 58 -16.50 4.57 -0.77
CA THR A 58 -16.81 5.86 -0.14
C THR A 58 -15.91 6.96 -0.69
N GLY A 59 -14.60 6.69 -0.77
CA GLY A 59 -13.61 7.60 -1.30
C GLY A 59 -13.88 8.00 -2.74
N ALA A 60 -14.28 7.06 -3.60
CA ALA A 60 -14.64 7.34 -4.98
C ALA A 60 -15.80 8.37 -5.09
N LYS A 61 -16.90 8.13 -4.36
CA LYS A 61 -18.07 9.04 -4.33
C LYS A 61 -17.72 10.43 -3.80
N LEU A 62 -16.83 10.50 -2.81
CA LEU A 62 -16.37 11.78 -2.27
C LEU A 62 -15.50 12.51 -3.30
N ARG A 63 -14.51 11.83 -3.88
CA ARG A 63 -13.58 12.39 -4.87
C ARG A 63 -14.27 12.83 -6.16
N GLU A 64 -15.35 12.17 -6.56
CA GLU A 64 -16.21 12.58 -7.69
C GLU A 64 -16.78 13.99 -7.50
N ARG A 65 -17.13 14.36 -6.27
CA ARG A 65 -17.68 15.68 -5.94
C ARG A 65 -16.62 16.76 -5.77
N MET A 66 -15.35 16.38 -5.76
CA MET A 66 -14.23 17.30 -5.61
C MET A 66 -13.87 17.86 -6.98
N ALA A 67 -14.51 18.97 -7.39
CA ALA A 67 -14.31 19.58 -8.70
C ALA A 67 -12.84 19.87 -9.05
N TRP A 68 -12.00 20.17 -8.04
CA TRP A 68 -10.57 20.42 -8.21
C TRP A 68 -9.74 19.15 -8.54
N LEU A 69 -10.28 17.95 -8.28
CA LEU A 69 -9.67 16.68 -8.69
C LEU A 69 -10.07 16.27 -10.11
N GLN A 70 -11.15 16.86 -10.65
CA GLN A 70 -11.68 16.57 -11.99
C GLN A 70 -11.09 17.48 -13.07
N THR A 71 -10.28 18.46 -12.68
CA THR A 71 -9.56 19.30 -13.63
C THR A 71 -8.42 18.47 -14.22
N PRO A 72 -8.28 18.35 -15.55
CA PRO A 72 -7.10 17.73 -16.12
C PRO A 72 -5.89 18.47 -15.59
N LYS A 73 -4.90 17.73 -15.08
CA LYS A 73 -3.59 18.30 -14.74
C LYS A 73 -3.13 19.07 -15.98
N SER A 74 -3.17 20.41 -15.94
CA SER A 74 -2.53 21.20 -16.98
C SER A 74 -1.06 20.79 -16.95
N GLU A 75 -0.52 20.39 -18.09
CA GLU A 75 0.91 20.20 -18.23
C GLU A 75 1.65 21.45 -17.72
N ALA A 76 2.74 21.21 -16.99
CA ALA A 76 3.75 22.15 -16.54
C ALA A 76 3.41 23.09 -15.35
N ALA A 77 4.15 22.87 -14.26
CA ALA A 77 5.07 23.85 -13.69
C ALA A 77 6.30 23.10 -13.16
#